data_AF-A0A1G1GW83-F1
#
_entry.id   AF-A0A1G1GW83-F1
#
_cell.length_a   1.000
_cell.length_b   1.000
_cell.length_c   1.000
_cell.angle_alpha   90.00
_cell.angle_beta   90.00
_cell.angle_gamma   90.00
#
_symmetry.space_group_name_H-M   'P 1'
#
loop_
_entity.id
_entity.type
_entity.pdbx_description
1 polymer ?
#
loop_
_entity_poly.entity_id
_entity_poly.type
_entity_poly.pdbx_seq_one_letter_code
_entity_poly.pdbx_strand_id
1 'polypeptide(L)'
;MREIFGILKPGGWTILQVPIDSGRDETLEDINVISPEERERVFNQRDHVRIYGNDYKRRLADAGFTVQFDSYTKEWPARVIFRYGLSTEGIALVTKSPIYDT
;
A
#
# COMPACT_ATOMS: atom_id res chain seq x y z
N MET A 1 -6.13 -6.29 4.80
CA MET A 1 -4.73 -6.22 5.29
C MET A 1 -4.43 -7.28 6.35
N ARG A 2 -5.26 -7.41 7.40
CA ARG A 2 -5.06 -8.44 8.46
C ARG A 2 -4.96 -9.88 7.94
N GLU A 3 -5.69 -10.22 6.87
CA GLU A 3 -5.58 -11.56 6.25
C GLU A 3 -4.18 -11.83 5.70
N ILE A 4 -3.57 -10.88 4.99
CA ILE A 4 -2.19 -10.99 4.50
C ILE A 4 -1.23 -11.18 5.68
N PHE A 5 -1.43 -10.41 6.76
CA PHE A 5 -0.64 -10.55 7.98
C PHE A 5 -0.78 -11.94 8.61
N GLY A 6 -2.01 -12.50 8.61
CA GLY A 6 -2.29 -13.85 9.08
C GLY A 6 -1.56 -14.93 8.31
N ILE A 7 -1.47 -14.79 6.98
CA ILE A 7 -0.83 -15.75 6.08
C ILE A 7 0.71 -15.74 6.21
N LEU A 8 1.33 -14.59 6.46
CA LEU A 8 2.78 -14.53 6.61
C LEU A 8 3.24 -15.33 7.83
N LYS A 9 4.33 -16.10 7.65
CA LYS A 9 5.05 -16.70 8.78
C LYS A 9 5.62 -15.61 9.70
N PRO A 10 5.82 -15.90 11.00
CA PRO A 10 6.58 -15.00 11.88
C PRO A 10 7.94 -14.64 11.28
N GLY A 11 8.32 -13.36 11.33
CA GLY A 11 9.53 -12.84 10.67
C GLY A 11 9.45 -12.75 9.14
N GLY A 12 8.35 -13.16 8.52
CA GLY A 12 8.12 -13.04 7.09
C GLY A 12 7.92 -11.58 6.67
N TRP A 13 8.28 -11.27 5.42
CA TRP A 13 8.11 -9.97 4.82
C TRP A 13 7.51 -10.07 3.41
N THR A 14 6.91 -8.99 2.95
CA THR A 14 6.39 -8.88 1.58
C THR A 14 6.37 -7.42 1.13
N ILE A 15 6.08 -7.22 -0.15
CA ILE A 15 5.92 -5.91 -0.78
C ILE A 15 4.43 -5.70 -1.05
N LEU A 16 3.84 -4.62 -0.53
CA LEU A 16 2.42 -4.29 -0.75
C LEU A 16 2.29 -2.93 -1.44
N GLN A 17 2.30 -2.94 -2.76
CA GLN A 17 2.13 -1.74 -3.57
C GLN A 17 0.67 -1.53 -3.99
N VAL A 18 0.22 -0.30 -3.86
CA VAL A 18 -1.07 0.20 -4.32
C VAL A 18 -0.87 1.63 -4.82
N PRO A 19 -1.67 2.12 -5.79
CA PRO A 19 -1.73 3.55 -6.07
C PRO A 19 -2.20 4.31 -4.82
N ILE A 20 -1.48 5.37 -4.45
CA ILE A 20 -1.83 6.27 -3.34
C ILE A 20 -2.22 7.62 -3.93
N ASP A 21 -3.42 8.09 -3.61
CA ASP A 21 -3.86 9.44 -3.96
C ASP A 21 -3.27 10.44 -2.95
N SER A 22 -2.20 11.12 -3.36
CA SER A 22 -1.51 12.11 -2.52
C SER A 22 -2.35 13.35 -2.19
N GLY A 23 -3.44 13.59 -2.93
CA GLY A 23 -4.43 14.63 -2.64
C GLY A 23 -5.40 14.25 -1.53
N ARG A 24 -5.33 13.03 -0.99
CA ARG A 24 -6.21 12.52 0.06
C ARG A 24 -5.41 12.15 1.30
N ASP A 25 -5.79 12.73 2.43
CA ASP A 25 -5.21 12.35 3.72
C ASP A 25 -5.68 10.97 4.18
N GLU A 26 -6.95 10.65 3.93
CA GLU A 26 -7.57 9.38 4.34
C GLU A 26 -8.06 8.57 3.15
N THR A 27 -7.92 7.25 3.29
CA THR A 27 -8.42 6.26 2.34
C THR A 27 -9.94 6.37 2.24
N LEU A 28 -10.43 6.61 1.02
CA LEU A 28 -11.85 6.54 0.71
C LEU A 28 -12.22 5.06 0.55
N GLU A 29 -13.08 4.54 1.42
CA GLU A 29 -13.58 3.17 1.38
C GLU A 29 -15.04 3.17 1.86
N ASP A 30 -15.94 2.56 1.08
CA ASP A 30 -17.34 2.42 1.45
C ASP A 30 -17.89 1.07 0.98
N ILE A 31 -18.24 0.21 1.93
CA ILE A 31 -18.77 -1.13 1.68
C ILE A 31 -20.20 -1.12 1.10
N ASN A 32 -20.92 0.00 1.24
CA ASN A 32 -22.28 0.13 0.73
C ASN A 32 -22.31 0.44 -0.78
N VAL A 33 -21.16 0.79 -1.37
CA VAL A 33 -21.02 1.01 -2.81
C VAL A 33 -20.83 -0.34 -3.53
N ILE A 34 -21.96 -0.95 -3.89
CA ILE A 34 -22.02 -2.34 -4.38
C ILE A 34 -22.06 -2.40 -5.92
N SER A 35 -22.79 -1.51 -6.60
CA SER A 35 -22.96 -1.62 -8.05
C SER A 35 -21.68 -1.21 -8.79
N PRO A 36 -21.34 -1.88 -9.92
CA PRO A 36 -20.17 -1.54 -10.72
C PRO A 36 -20.18 -0.07 -11.18
N GLU A 37 -21.34 0.49 -11.52
CA GLU A 37 -21.49 1.86 -11.98
C GLU A 37 -21.19 2.87 -10.86
N GLU A 38 -21.68 2.60 -9.64
CA GLU A 38 -21.39 3.45 -8.49
C GLU A 38 -19.93 3.33 -8.06
N ARG A 39 -19.32 2.14 -8.19
CA ARG A 39 -17.87 1.97 -7.95
C ARG A 39 -17.02 2.75 -8.95
N GLU A 40 -17.41 2.74 -10.22
CA GLU A 40 -16.73 3.54 -11.25
C GLU A 40 -16.85 5.03 -10.94
N ARG A 41 -18.03 5.50 -10.48
CA ARG A 41 -18.26 6.89 -10.06
C ARG A 41 -17.47 7.30 -8.81
N VAL A 42 -17.38 6.43 -7.80
CA VAL A 42 -16.81 6.76 -6.48
C VAL A 42 -15.32 6.43 -6.39
N PHE A 43 -14.89 5.31 -6.97
CA PHE A 43 -13.53 4.78 -6.88
C PHE A 43 -12.75 4.82 -8.21
N ASN A 44 -13.31 5.48 -9.23
CA ASN A 44 -12.74 5.64 -10.58
C ASN A 44 -12.57 4.34 -11.37
N GLN A 45 -13.05 3.20 -10.85
CA GLN A 45 -12.97 1.90 -11.51
C GLN A 45 -14.07 0.98 -10.99
N ARG A 46 -14.72 0.24 -11.89
CA ARG A 46 -15.90 -0.59 -11.59
C ARG A 46 -15.70 -1.71 -10.57
N ASP A 47 -14.48 -2.18 -10.40
CA ASP A 47 -14.09 -3.27 -9.50
C ASP A 47 -13.32 -2.76 -8.26
N HIS A 48 -13.02 -1.47 -8.19
CA HIS A 48 -12.45 -0.88 -6.98
C HIS A 48 -13.49 -0.76 -5.88
N VAL A 49 -13.02 -0.89 -4.64
CA VAL A 49 -13.82 -0.69 -3.42
C VAL A 49 -13.22 0.37 -2.50
N ARG A 50 -12.09 0.97 -2.92
CA ARG A 50 -11.35 1.96 -2.16
C ARG A 50 -10.38 2.75 -3.05
N ILE A 51 -10.02 3.94 -2.59
CA ILE A 51 -8.85 4.72 -3.05
C ILE A 51 -7.99 4.99 -1.82
N TYR A 52 -6.74 4.52 -1.83
CA TYR A 52 -5.81 4.71 -0.71
C TYR A 52 -5.32 6.15 -0.64
N GLY A 53 -5.30 6.72 0.56
CA GLY A 53 -4.75 8.03 0.86
C GLY A 53 -3.42 7.95 1.62
N ASN A 54 -2.96 9.09 2.12
CA ASN A 54 -1.72 9.23 2.89
C ASN A 54 -1.72 8.38 4.19
N ASP A 55 -2.89 7.95 4.67
CA ASP A 55 -3.05 7.04 5.80
C ASP A 55 -2.70 5.57 5.51
N TYR A 56 -2.32 5.20 4.27
CA TYR A 56 -2.00 3.82 3.89
C TYR A 56 -0.96 3.16 4.81
N LYS A 57 0.10 3.89 5.19
CA LYS A 57 1.11 3.40 6.14
C LYS A 57 0.50 3.04 7.49
N ARG A 58 -0.40 3.89 8.00
CA ARG A 58 -1.11 3.69 9.27
C ARG A 58 -1.99 2.45 9.18
N ARG A 59 -2.76 2.29 8.10
CA ARG A 59 -3.63 1.12 7.90
C ARG A 59 -2.86 -0.22 7.90
N LEU A 60 -1.67 -0.24 7.29
CA LEU A 60 -0.79 -1.40 7.32
C LEU A 60 -0.27 -1.67 8.74
N ALA A 61 0.14 -0.63 9.46
CA ALA A 61 0.58 -0.76 10.85
C ALA A 61 -0.56 -1.26 11.77
N ASP A 62 -1.78 -0.77 11.59
CA ASP A 62 -2.98 -1.19 12.34
C ASP A 62 -3.38 -2.65 12.06
N ALA A 63 -2.87 -3.24 10.97
CA ALA A 63 -3.01 -4.66 10.67
C ALA A 63 -1.95 -5.53 11.37
N GLY A 64 -0.94 -4.92 12.01
CA GLY A 64 0.14 -5.59 12.74
C GLY A 64 1.50 -5.57 12.05
N PHE A 65 1.61 -4.98 10.85
CA PHE A 65 2.88 -4.93 10.13
C PHE A 65 3.83 -3.86 10.71
N THR A 66 5.12 -4.14 10.69
CA THR A 66 6.14 -3.08 10.68
C THR A 66 6.32 -2.62 9.24
N VAL A 67 6.24 -1.31 8.98
CA VAL A 67 6.16 -0.75 7.63
C VAL A 67 7.32 0.21 7.35
N GLN A 68 8.10 -0.08 6.32
CA GLN A 68 9.13 0.79 5.76
C GLN A 68 8.74 1.19 4.35
N PHE A 69 8.80 2.49 4.04
CA PHE A 69 8.73 2.96 2.66
C PHE A 69 10.15 3.13 2.15
N ASP A 70 10.49 2.37 1.12
CA ASP A 70 11.80 2.39 0.50
C ASP A 70 11.74 3.16 -0.82
N SER A 71 12.45 4.29 -0.88
CA SER A 71 12.60 5.10 -2.09
C SER A 71 13.99 4.92 -2.74
N TYR A 72 14.54 3.70 -2.75
CA TYR A 72 15.89 3.41 -3.27
C TYR A 72 16.13 3.94 -4.69
N THR A 73 15.09 4.08 -5.52
CA THR A 73 15.21 4.66 -6.86
C THR A 73 15.71 6.10 -6.84
N LYS A 74 15.55 6.83 -5.74
CA LYS A 74 16.12 8.19 -5.54
C LYS A 74 17.64 8.20 -5.42
N GLU A 75 18.27 7.07 -5.12
CA GLU A 75 19.73 6.94 -5.06
C GLU A 75 20.35 6.84 -6.45
N TRP A 76 19.53 6.62 -7.49
CA TRP A 76 20.01 6.42 -8.84
C TRP A 76 20.15 7.76 -9.60
N PRO A 77 21.05 7.83 -10.59
CA PRO A 77 21.18 9.04 -11.40
C PRO A 77 19.87 9.38 -12.12
N ALA A 78 19.49 10.65 -12.15
CA ALA A 78 18.25 11.13 -12.80
C ALA A 78 18.12 10.66 -14.26
N ARG A 79 19.24 10.55 -15.01
CA ARG A 79 19.25 10.02 -16.38
C ARG A 79 18.76 8.57 -16.48
N VAL A 80 19.03 7.74 -15.46
CA VAL A 80 18.62 6.33 -15.40
C VAL A 80 17.14 6.26 -15.08
N ILE A 81 16.69 7.02 -14.08
CA ILE A 81 15.27 7.12 -13.70
C ILE A 81 14.44 7.53 -14.92
N PHE A 82 14.86 8.59 -15.63
CA PHE A 82 14.18 9.07 -16.83
C PHE A 82 14.19 8.04 -17.96
N ARG A 83 15.35 7.43 -18.27
CA ARG A 83 15.48 6.45 -19.36
C ARG A 83 14.55 5.24 -19.19
N TYR A 84 14.37 4.78 -17.96
CA TYR A 84 13.59 3.57 -17.66
C TYR A 84 12.21 3.86 -17.09
N GLY A 85 11.81 5.13 -16.94
CA GLY A 85 10.49 5.51 -16.40
C GLY A 85 10.25 5.02 -14.97
N LEU A 86 11.30 5.00 -14.13
CA LEU A 86 11.18 4.48 -12.77
C LEU A 86 10.44 5.48 -11.87
N SER A 87 9.50 4.97 -11.07
CA SER A 87 8.87 5.77 -10.02
C SER A 87 9.88 6.09 -8.92
N THR A 88 9.77 7.29 -8.35
CA THR A 88 10.53 7.71 -7.16
C THR A 88 9.68 7.64 -5.89
N GLU A 89 8.44 7.17 -6.01
CA GLU A 89 7.58 6.89 -4.88
C GLU A 89 8.14 5.74 -4.04
N GLY A 90 7.84 5.74 -2.75
CA GLY A 90 8.31 4.71 -1.84
C GLY A 90 7.57 3.39 -2.08
N ILE A 91 8.33 2.29 -2.11
CA ILE A 91 7.80 0.94 -2.07
C ILE A 91 7.54 0.56 -0.62
N ALA A 92 6.30 0.18 -0.30
CA ALA A 92 5.97 -0.32 1.02
C ALA A 92 6.52 -1.75 1.20
N LEU A 93 7.59 -1.86 2.00
CA LEU A 93 8.11 -3.10 2.55
C LEU A 93 7.43 -3.34 3.90
N VAL A 94 6.73 -4.47 4.04
CA VAL A 94 6.03 -4.81 5.28
C VAL A 94 6.59 -6.09 5.88
N THR A 95 6.78 -6.10 7.20
CA THR A 95 7.27 -7.28 7.92
C THR A 95 6.33 -7.65 9.05
N LYS A 96 6.20 -8.95 9.30
CA LYS A 96 5.55 -9.51 10.48
C LYS A 96 6.62 -9.76 11.53
N SER A 97 6.48 -9.13 12.70
CA SER A 97 7.44 -9.28 13.79
C SER A 97 7.66 -10.77 14.13
N PRO A 98 8.90 -11.19 14.43
CA PRO A 98 9.15 -12.52 14.95
C PRO A 98 8.39 -12.73 16.26
N ILE A 99 7.91 -13.94 16.49
CA ILE A 99 7.47 -14.38 17.81
C ILE A 99 8.72 -14.94 18.47
N TYR A 100 9.27 -14.22 19.46
CA TYR A 100 10.28 -14.80 20.33
C TYR A 100 9.54 -15.47 21.48
N ASP A 101 9.68 -16.79 21.63
CA ASP A 101 9.23 -17.46 22.86
C ASP A 101 10.05 -16.89 24.03
N THR A 102 9.34 -16.42 25.06
CA THR A 102 9.91 -15.95 26.34
C THR A 102 9.77 -17.03 27.39
#